data_AF-A0AAE4FEG1-F1
#
_entry.id   AF-A0AAE4FEG1-F1
#
_cell.length_a   1.000
_cell.length_b   1.000
_cell.length_c   1.000
_cell.angle_alpha   90.00
_cell.angle_beta   90.00
_cell.angle_gamma   90.00
#
_symmetry.space_group_name_H-M   'P 1'
#
loop_
_entity.id
_entity.type
_entity.pdbx_description
1 polymer ?
#
loop_
_entity_poly.entity_id
_entity_poly.type
_entity_poly.pdbx_seq_one_letter_code
_entity_poly.pdbx_strand_id
1 'polypeptide(L)'
;MIYSDINPENITLAHIKAKINDISKNIEALSLPTADLHAQLRDIKKWQTRMLNIISSESATIYSQLHSLDPDVLFNALSSDTEANSFSLPHEKQIYGFLLSQINTIYHSVNTINTQFNTEYDTTALPLLQGGLLHQQSYLDKTITMALPDIEKFTCDKLYWEEKLAVIIQSEEIIHQRGFQSIFGTTTLPTAEQLKDVELSSSERFILNELQRVISAVVNTLTEGLSYAQLVDTRTTVSQRIYDLSKIIRNLKKDLKHMQDQMQEVSNAQVLLPELREFNNRISTVLLHWLQSVSQYEPYLSQNVPLPGLDSLILAHRRYFSVFIGMA
;
A
#
# COMPACT_ATOMS: atom_id res chain seq x y z
N MET A 1 6.27 12.49 23.15
CA MET A 1 5.21 11.72 23.83
C MET A 1 3.88 12.35 23.49
N ILE A 2 3.08 11.70 22.65
CA ILE A 2 1.69 12.11 22.40
C ILE A 2 0.88 11.43 23.50
N TYR A 3 0.27 12.21 24.40
CA TYR A 3 -0.78 11.71 25.29
C TYR A 3 -1.92 11.24 24.40
N SER A 4 -2.07 9.93 24.24
CA SER A 4 -3.26 9.38 23.60
C SER A 4 -4.39 9.41 24.62
N ASP A 5 -5.57 9.93 24.27
CA ASP A 5 -6.83 9.82 25.03
C ASP A 5 -7.33 8.37 25.19
N ILE A 6 -6.48 7.39 24.91
CA ILE A 6 -6.78 5.97 25.00
C ILE A 6 -6.59 5.54 26.45
N ASN A 7 -7.69 5.26 27.14
CA ASN A 7 -7.63 4.65 28.47
C ASN A 7 -7.08 3.21 28.35
N PRO A 8 -5.91 2.88 28.97
CA PRO A 8 -5.33 1.54 28.91
C PRO A 8 -6.25 0.44 29.45
N GLU A 9 -7.15 0.76 30.38
CA GLU A 9 -8.10 -0.19 30.98
C GLU A 9 -9.17 -0.66 29.99
N ASN A 10 -9.42 0.10 28.91
CA ASN A 10 -10.37 -0.27 27.87
C ASN A 10 -9.74 -1.09 26.73
N ILE A 11 -8.42 -1.29 26.75
CA ILE A 11 -7.71 -2.08 25.74
C ILE A 11 -7.74 -3.54 26.18
N THR A 12 -8.30 -4.42 25.35
CA THR A 12 -8.30 -5.87 25.58
C THR A 12 -7.39 -6.56 24.58
N LEU A 13 -6.94 -7.77 24.92
CA LEU A 13 -6.15 -8.61 24.03
C LEU A 13 -6.93 -8.94 22.74
N ALA A 14 -8.25 -9.10 22.83
CA ALA A 14 -9.12 -9.31 21.68
C ALA A 14 -9.12 -8.10 20.72
N HIS A 15 -9.16 -6.87 21.24
CA HIS A 15 -9.05 -5.65 20.43
C HIS A 15 -7.71 -5.60 19.66
N ILE A 16 -6.60 -5.93 20.33
CA ILE A 16 -5.28 -5.93 19.70
C ILE A 16 -5.18 -7.03 18.63
N LYS A 17 -5.70 -8.23 18.90
CA LYS A 17 -5.75 -9.36 17.95
C LYS A 17 -6.59 -9.04 16.71
N ALA A 18 -7.77 -8.45 16.90
CA ALA A 18 -8.64 -8.08 15.78
C ALA A 18 -7.95 -7.08 14.86
N LYS A 19 -7.31 -6.05 15.43
CA LYS A 19 -6.64 -5.00 14.67
C LYS A 19 -5.46 -5.53 13.85
N ILE A 20 -4.63 -6.42 14.40
CA ILE A 20 -3.50 -6.97 13.63
C ILE A 20 -3.95 -7.91 12.51
N ASN A 21 -5.06 -8.62 12.69
CA ASN A 21 -5.60 -9.51 11.66
C ASN A 21 -6.13 -8.69 10.48
N ASP A 22 -6.80 -7.58 10.75
CA ASP A 22 -7.29 -6.65 9.73
C ASP A 22 -6.12 -6.02 8.94
N ILE A 23 -5.13 -5.48 9.66
CA ILE A 23 -3.87 -4.99 9.07
C ILE A 23 -3.23 -6.08 8.20
N SER A 24 -3.09 -7.30 8.72
CA SER A 24 -2.42 -8.40 8.00
C SER A 24 -3.11 -8.78 6.71
N LYS A 25 -4.46 -8.82 6.71
CA LYS A 25 -5.26 -9.10 5.54
C LYS A 25 -5.09 -8.01 4.48
N ASN A 26 -5.10 -6.75 4.90
CA ASN A 26 -4.92 -5.63 3.98
C ASN A 26 -3.51 -5.60 3.38
N ILE A 27 -2.49 -5.94 4.16
CA ILE A 27 -1.10 -6.05 3.68
C ILE A 27 -0.93 -7.15 2.63
N GLU A 28 -1.55 -8.32 2.85
CA GLU A 28 -1.46 -9.46 1.93
C GLU A 28 -2.13 -9.20 0.57
N ALA A 29 -3.11 -8.29 0.53
CA ALA A 29 -3.78 -7.89 -0.69
C ALA A 29 -2.99 -6.86 -1.53
N LEU A 30 -1.98 -6.20 -0.95
CA LEU A 30 -1.21 -5.16 -1.63
C LEU A 30 -0.21 -5.73 -2.64
N SER A 31 -0.09 -5.05 -3.77
CA SER A 31 0.93 -5.30 -4.80
C SER A 31 1.75 -4.04 -5.05
N LEU A 32 2.64 -3.72 -4.11
CA LEU A 32 3.46 -2.51 -4.13
C LEU A 32 4.45 -2.50 -5.31
N PRO A 33 4.75 -1.31 -5.85
CA PRO A 33 5.60 -1.16 -7.03
C PRO A 33 7.06 -1.52 -6.80
N THR A 34 7.55 -1.57 -5.55
CA THR A 34 8.95 -1.87 -5.25
C THR A 34 9.09 -2.95 -4.18
N ALA A 35 10.12 -3.79 -4.35
CA ALA A 35 10.44 -4.86 -3.40
C ALA A 35 10.87 -4.31 -2.01
N ASP A 36 11.46 -3.12 -1.98
CA ASP A 36 11.88 -2.45 -0.75
C ASP A 36 10.67 -2.04 0.10
N LEU A 37 9.65 -1.41 -0.51
CA LEU A 37 8.41 -1.07 0.19
C LEU A 37 7.71 -2.32 0.72
N HIS A 38 7.69 -3.41 -0.07
CA HIS A 38 7.19 -4.72 0.39
C HIS A 38 7.99 -5.28 1.57
N ALA A 39 9.32 -5.15 1.55
CA ALA A 39 10.18 -5.61 2.64
C ALA A 39 9.89 -4.84 3.93
N GLN A 40 9.86 -3.51 3.87
CA GLN A 40 9.57 -2.65 5.02
C GLN A 40 8.22 -2.97 5.65
N LEU A 41 7.17 -3.12 4.84
CA LEU A 41 5.82 -3.45 5.32
C LEU A 41 5.75 -4.83 5.98
N ARG A 42 6.44 -5.81 5.39
CA ARG A 42 6.57 -7.17 5.95
C ARG A 42 7.33 -7.17 7.27
N ASP A 43 8.40 -6.39 7.39
CA ASP A 43 9.20 -6.32 8.62
C ASP A 43 8.42 -5.68 9.76
N ILE A 44 7.66 -4.61 9.47
CA ILE A 44 6.72 -4.02 10.44
C ILE A 44 5.67 -5.04 10.89
N LYS A 45 5.01 -5.74 9.95
CA LYS A 45 4.02 -6.79 10.26
C LYS A 45 4.62 -7.88 11.13
N LYS A 46 5.83 -8.35 10.79
CA LYS A 46 6.54 -9.40 11.53
C LYS A 46 6.82 -8.96 12.96
N TRP A 47 7.31 -7.74 13.15
CA TRP A 47 7.54 -7.17 14.48
C TRP A 47 6.22 -7.06 15.28
N GLN A 48 5.16 -6.50 14.69
CA GLN A 48 3.86 -6.36 15.34
C GLN A 48 3.28 -7.71 15.79
N THR A 49 3.39 -8.73 14.93
CA THR A 49 2.93 -10.10 15.23
C THR A 49 3.72 -10.71 16.37
N ARG A 50 5.03 -10.50 16.38
CA ARG A 50 5.90 -10.96 17.47
C ARG A 50 5.55 -10.30 18.80
N MET A 51 5.33 -8.98 18.81
CA MET A 51 4.94 -8.26 20.03
C MET A 51 3.60 -8.72 20.57
N LEU A 52 2.61 -8.96 19.70
CA LEU A 52 1.33 -9.52 20.11
C LEU A 52 1.50 -10.90 20.77
N ASN A 53 2.34 -11.77 20.23
CA ASN A 53 2.56 -13.10 20.79
C ASN A 53 3.20 -13.03 22.18
N ILE A 54 4.18 -12.14 22.37
CA ILE A 54 4.82 -11.91 23.67
C ILE A 54 3.80 -11.40 24.68
N ILE A 55 3.04 -10.35 24.34
CA ILE A 55 2.00 -9.78 25.22
C ILE A 55 0.91 -10.81 25.55
N SER A 56 0.52 -11.64 24.58
CA SER A 56 -0.45 -12.73 24.80
C SER A 56 0.07 -13.75 25.80
N SER A 57 1.32 -14.20 25.62
CA SER A 57 1.95 -15.20 26.50
C SER A 57 2.12 -14.66 27.92
N GLU A 58 2.64 -13.45 28.04
CA GLU A 58 3.00 -12.88 29.34
C GLU A 58 1.78 -12.39 30.13
N SER A 59 0.76 -11.84 29.46
CA SER A 59 -0.51 -11.55 30.15
C SER A 59 -1.15 -12.80 30.74
N ALA A 60 -1.04 -13.96 30.08
CA ALA A 60 -1.52 -15.23 30.62
C ALA A 60 -0.70 -15.68 31.84
N THR A 61 0.63 -15.53 31.79
CA THR A 61 1.51 -15.81 32.93
C THR A 61 1.20 -14.91 34.13
N ILE A 62 1.09 -13.60 33.91
CA ILE A 62 0.76 -12.61 34.95
C ILE A 62 -0.61 -12.90 35.55
N TYR A 63 -1.61 -13.19 34.71
CA TYR A 63 -2.94 -13.55 35.19
C TYR A 63 -2.93 -14.81 36.06
N SER A 64 -2.23 -15.87 35.63
CA SER A 64 -2.09 -17.11 36.40
C SER A 64 -1.46 -16.87 37.78
N GLN A 65 -0.41 -16.03 37.82
CA GLN A 65 0.26 -15.63 39.07
C GLN A 65 -0.64 -14.78 39.95
N LEU A 66 -1.42 -13.86 39.39
CA LEU A 66 -2.38 -13.07 40.16
C LEU A 66 -3.55 -13.94 40.67
N HIS A 67 -3.91 -14.98 39.94
CA HIS A 67 -4.99 -15.89 40.32
C HIS A 67 -4.54 -16.91 41.38
N SER A 68 -3.26 -17.30 41.41
CA SER A 68 -2.70 -18.15 42.48
C SER A 68 -2.63 -17.46 43.84
N LEU A 69 -2.82 -16.14 43.89
CA LEU A 69 -2.94 -15.34 45.11
C LEU A 69 -4.35 -15.35 45.72
N ASP A 70 -5.28 -16.14 45.16
CA ASP A 70 -6.60 -16.35 45.74
C ASP A 70 -6.46 -17.03 47.12
N PRO A 71 -7.12 -16.54 48.19
CA PRO A 71 -7.05 -17.13 49.52
C PRO A 71 -7.24 -18.65 49.54
N ASP A 72 -8.19 -19.19 48.76
CA ASP A 72 -8.46 -20.63 48.70
C ASP A 72 -7.29 -21.44 48.10
N VAL A 73 -6.50 -20.82 47.22
CA VAL A 73 -5.30 -21.43 46.62
C VAL A 73 -4.10 -21.28 47.55
N LEU A 74 -3.98 -20.13 48.23
CA LEU A 74 -2.94 -19.86 49.24
C LEU A 74 -2.99 -20.85 50.40
N PHE A 75 -4.18 -21.15 50.94
CA PHE A 75 -4.34 -22.10 52.04
C PHE A 75 -3.95 -23.54 51.64
N ASN A 76 -4.23 -23.93 50.40
CA ASN A 76 -3.86 -25.25 49.86
C ASN A 76 -2.35 -25.36 49.55
N ALA A 77 -1.70 -24.27 49.15
CA ALA A 77 -0.26 -24.24 48.84
C ALA A 77 0.62 -24.28 50.11
N LEU A 78 0.11 -23.78 51.24
CA LEU A 78 0.84 -23.74 52.52
C LEU A 78 0.63 -25.00 53.38
N SER A 79 -0.32 -25.88 53.02
CA SER A 79 -0.69 -27.04 53.84
C SER A 79 0.11 -28.32 53.57
N SER A 80 1.09 -28.32 52.64
CA SER A 80 1.72 -29.57 52.19
C SER A 80 2.95 -30.05 52.98
N ASP A 81 3.48 -29.29 53.94
CA ASP A 81 4.66 -29.71 54.73
C ASP A 81 4.47 -29.44 56.25
N THR A 82 3.51 -30.13 56.85
CA THR A 82 3.41 -30.20 58.33
C THR A 82 3.59 -31.62 58.84
N GLU A 83 4.68 -32.27 58.45
CA GLU A 83 5.35 -33.24 59.33
C GLU A 83 6.84 -32.88 59.43
N ALA A 84 7.23 -32.47 60.65
CA ALA A 84 8.59 -32.31 61.14
C ALA A 84 9.46 -31.17 60.55
N ASN A 85 9.28 -29.94 61.03
CA ASN A 85 10.38 -28.99 61.21
C ASN A 85 10.10 -27.95 62.31
N SER A 86 10.87 -27.97 63.39
CA SER A 86 10.73 -27.09 64.58
C SER A 86 11.24 -25.66 64.39
N PHE A 87 11.37 -25.19 63.15
CA PHE A 87 11.80 -23.84 62.77
C PHE A 87 10.84 -23.19 61.76
N SER A 88 9.54 -23.47 61.84
CA SER A 88 8.55 -22.82 60.98
C SER A 88 8.43 -21.34 61.32
N LEU A 89 8.70 -20.45 60.36
CA LEU A 89 8.34 -19.03 60.44
C LEU A 89 6.84 -18.89 60.77
N PRO A 90 6.39 -17.80 61.44
CA PRO A 90 4.96 -17.56 61.64
C PRO A 90 4.22 -17.66 60.31
N HIS A 91 3.04 -18.31 60.28
CA HIS A 91 2.25 -18.51 59.04
C HIS A 91 2.08 -17.21 58.24
N GLU A 92 1.89 -16.08 58.93
CA GLU A 92 1.80 -14.75 58.32
C GLU A 92 3.06 -14.35 57.52
N LYS A 93 4.26 -14.66 58.04
CA LYS A 93 5.52 -14.38 57.36
C LYS A 93 5.76 -15.34 56.18
N GLN A 94 5.25 -16.57 56.25
CA GLN A 94 5.28 -17.51 55.13
C GLN A 94 4.33 -17.06 54.01
N ILE A 95 3.11 -16.65 54.35
CA ILE A 95 2.13 -16.06 53.41
C ILE A 95 2.74 -14.82 52.74
N TYR A 96 3.28 -13.89 53.54
CA TYR A 96 3.88 -12.67 53.01
C TYR A 96 5.07 -12.96 52.09
N GLY A 97 5.95 -13.90 52.46
CA GLY A 97 7.06 -14.35 51.61
C GLY A 97 6.60 -14.97 50.29
N PHE A 98 5.53 -15.77 50.31
CA PHE A 98 4.94 -16.33 49.09
C PHE A 98 4.37 -15.24 48.19
N LEU A 99 3.56 -14.31 48.74
CA LEU A 99 3.00 -13.17 48.00
C LEU A 99 4.10 -12.35 47.33
N LEU A 100 5.17 -12.01 48.05
CA LEU A 100 6.30 -11.27 47.50
C LEU A 100 7.03 -12.03 46.39
N SER A 101 7.13 -13.37 46.46
CA SER A 101 7.75 -14.16 45.39
C SER A 101 6.95 -14.14 44.10
N GLN A 102 5.63 -14.22 44.18
CA GLN A 102 4.74 -14.10 43.02
C GLN A 102 4.78 -12.68 42.44
N ILE A 103 4.72 -11.65 43.30
CA ILE A 103 4.82 -10.25 42.88
C ILE A 103 6.16 -9.95 42.20
N ASN A 104 7.27 -10.48 42.72
CA ASN A 104 8.57 -10.37 42.07
C ASN A 104 8.56 -11.00 40.68
N THR A 105 7.87 -12.12 40.50
CA THR A 105 7.77 -12.77 39.19
C THR A 105 6.97 -11.93 38.20
N ILE A 106 5.85 -11.34 38.64
CA ILE A 106 5.06 -10.38 37.84
C ILE A 106 5.91 -9.15 37.48
N TYR A 107 6.63 -8.59 38.45
CA TYR A 107 7.50 -7.44 38.27
C TYR A 107 8.59 -7.73 37.23
N HIS A 108 9.24 -8.91 37.30
CA HIS A 108 10.23 -9.32 36.31
C HIS A 108 9.64 -9.52 34.92
N SER A 109 8.49 -10.20 34.79
CA SER A 109 7.79 -10.41 33.51
C SER A 109 7.50 -9.07 32.81
N VAL A 110 6.88 -8.13 33.51
CA VAL A 110 6.55 -6.80 32.96
C VAL A 110 7.79 -6.02 32.52
N ASN A 111 8.87 -6.08 33.30
CA ASN A 111 10.13 -5.42 32.95
C ASN A 111 10.82 -6.07 31.75
N THR A 112 10.79 -7.39 31.64
CA THR A 112 11.34 -8.13 30.49
C THR A 112 10.64 -7.74 29.20
N ILE A 113 9.31 -7.69 29.19
CA ILE A 113 8.54 -7.31 27.99
C ILE A 113 8.82 -5.86 27.60
N ASN A 114 8.81 -4.94 28.57
CA ASN A 114 9.10 -3.54 28.32
C ASN A 114 10.52 -3.36 27.74
N THR A 115 11.50 -4.10 28.26
CA THR A 115 12.87 -4.09 27.73
C THR A 115 12.88 -4.61 26.29
N GLN A 116 12.28 -5.78 26.03
CA GLN A 116 12.20 -6.36 24.69
C GLN A 116 11.54 -5.41 23.69
N PHE A 117 10.40 -4.82 24.06
CA PHE A 117 9.72 -3.83 23.23
C PHE A 117 10.63 -2.66 22.90
N ASN A 118 11.27 -2.04 23.89
CA ASN A 118 12.15 -0.89 23.67
C ASN A 118 13.42 -1.23 22.88
N THR A 119 13.92 -2.47 22.96
CA THR A 119 15.08 -2.91 22.18
C THR A 119 14.75 -3.28 20.74
N GLU A 120 13.57 -3.85 20.49
CA GLU A 120 13.17 -4.33 19.17
C GLU A 120 12.37 -3.30 18.39
N TYR A 121 11.79 -2.30 19.06
CA TYR A 121 10.98 -1.28 18.42
C TYR A 121 11.86 -0.28 17.65
N ASP A 122 11.86 -0.42 16.33
CA ASP A 122 12.43 0.58 15.45
C ASP A 122 11.44 1.73 15.20
N THR A 123 11.63 2.83 15.93
CA THR A 123 10.85 4.07 15.77
C THR A 123 10.95 4.68 14.37
N THR A 124 11.96 4.30 13.58
CA THR A 124 12.21 4.84 12.24
C THR A 124 11.51 4.05 11.13
N ALA A 125 11.09 2.81 11.39
CA ALA A 125 10.50 1.93 10.37
C ALA A 125 9.24 2.52 9.71
N LEU A 126 8.31 3.08 10.51
CA LEU A 126 7.09 3.70 9.96
C LEU A 126 7.37 5.03 9.23
N PRO A 127 8.20 5.96 9.76
CA PRO A 127 8.66 7.13 9.00
C PRO A 127 9.35 6.78 7.68
N LEU A 128 10.20 5.75 7.65
CA LEU A 128 10.89 5.30 6.45
C LEU A 128 9.90 4.80 5.39
N LEU A 129 8.95 3.95 5.79
CA LEU A 129 7.87 3.49 4.92
C LEU A 129 7.04 4.66 4.38
N GLN A 130 6.65 5.60 5.24
CA GLN A 130 5.91 6.78 4.84
C GLN A 130 6.70 7.62 3.82
N GLY A 131 7.99 7.83 4.05
CA GLY A 131 8.87 8.56 3.13
C GLY A 131 8.98 7.86 1.77
N GLY A 132 9.17 6.53 1.77
CA GLY A 132 9.23 5.72 0.56
C GLY A 132 7.93 5.76 -0.25
N LEU A 133 6.78 5.66 0.41
CA LEU A 133 5.46 5.75 -0.23
C LEU A 133 5.23 7.13 -0.85
N LEU A 134 5.56 8.20 -0.14
CA LEU A 134 5.43 9.58 -0.65
C LEU A 134 6.37 9.85 -1.83
N HIS A 135 7.61 9.36 -1.76
CA HIS A 135 8.55 9.45 -2.87
C HIS A 135 8.00 8.75 -4.12
N GLN A 136 7.50 7.52 -3.96
CA GLN A 136 6.93 6.76 -5.07
C GLN A 136 5.68 7.40 -5.66
N GLN A 137 4.80 7.94 -4.80
CA GLN A 137 3.62 8.68 -5.24
C GLN A 137 4.02 9.89 -6.10
N SER A 138 4.97 10.70 -5.63
CA SER A 138 5.48 11.87 -6.36
C SER A 138 6.10 11.49 -7.71
N TYR A 139 6.89 10.41 -7.75
CA TYR A 139 7.47 9.89 -8.97
C TYR A 139 6.40 9.47 -9.99
N LEU A 140 5.40 8.69 -9.54
CA LEU A 140 4.30 8.22 -10.40
C LEU A 140 3.45 9.39 -10.91
N ASP A 141 3.14 10.36 -10.06
CA ASP A 141 2.33 11.53 -10.40
C ASP A 141 2.99 12.36 -11.49
N LYS A 142 4.30 12.62 -11.33
CA LYS A 142 5.09 13.32 -12.34
C LYS A 142 5.14 12.55 -13.66
N THR A 143 5.35 11.24 -13.61
CA THR A 143 5.46 10.42 -14.83
C THR A 143 4.13 10.34 -15.58
N ILE A 144 3.01 10.17 -14.85
CA ILE A 144 1.65 10.19 -15.42
C ILE A 144 1.36 11.54 -16.07
N THR A 145 1.65 12.64 -15.35
CA THR A 145 1.43 14.00 -15.84
C THR A 145 2.23 14.28 -17.12
N MET A 146 3.45 13.76 -17.22
CA MET A 146 4.29 13.90 -18.42
C MET A 146 3.81 13.02 -19.59
N ALA A 147 3.21 11.86 -19.34
CA ALA A 147 2.77 10.94 -20.38
C ALA A 147 1.46 11.36 -21.09
N LEU A 148 0.57 12.08 -20.40
CA LEU A 148 -0.73 12.47 -20.94
C LEU A 148 -0.62 13.38 -22.19
N PRO A 149 0.21 14.44 -22.21
CA PRO A 149 0.38 15.28 -23.39
C PRO A 149 0.94 14.52 -24.61
N ASP A 150 1.83 13.55 -24.39
CA ASP A 150 2.39 12.74 -25.47
C ASP A 150 1.31 11.86 -26.11
N ILE A 151 0.45 11.23 -25.31
CA ILE A 151 -0.68 10.45 -25.81
C ILE A 151 -1.63 11.33 -26.62
N GLU A 152 -1.96 12.52 -26.12
CA GLU A 152 -2.82 13.48 -26.81
C GLU A 152 -2.19 13.91 -28.15
N LYS A 153 -0.92 14.31 -28.13
CA LYS A 153 -0.16 14.68 -29.32
C LYS A 153 -0.18 13.57 -30.38
N PHE A 154 0.17 12.32 -30.02
CA PHE A 154 0.16 11.22 -30.99
C PHE A 154 -1.25 10.89 -31.49
N THR A 155 -2.28 11.09 -30.65
CA THR A 155 -3.68 10.90 -31.07
C THR A 155 -4.10 11.95 -32.09
N CYS A 156 -3.76 13.23 -31.87
CA CYS A 156 -3.99 14.31 -32.83
C CYS A 156 -3.22 14.08 -34.13
N ASP A 157 -1.94 13.70 -34.05
CA ASP A 157 -1.12 13.37 -35.22
C ASP A 157 -1.75 12.22 -36.01
N LYS A 158 -2.24 11.18 -35.32
CA LYS A 158 -2.90 10.05 -35.97
C LYS A 158 -4.16 10.49 -36.71
N LEU A 159 -5.04 11.27 -36.08
CA LEU A 159 -6.27 11.79 -36.70
C LEU A 159 -5.95 12.60 -37.95
N TYR A 160 -4.93 13.46 -37.89
CA TYR A 160 -4.46 14.21 -39.05
C TYR A 160 -4.08 13.28 -40.22
N TRP A 161 -3.34 12.20 -39.97
CA TRP A 161 -2.98 11.26 -41.03
C TRP A 161 -4.17 10.42 -41.52
N GLU A 162 -5.13 10.08 -40.66
CA GLU A 162 -6.38 9.40 -41.06
C GLU A 162 -7.21 10.27 -42.01
N GLU A 163 -7.31 11.58 -41.75
CA GLU A 163 -7.94 12.53 -42.67
C GLU A 163 -7.22 12.58 -44.02
N LYS A 164 -5.87 12.57 -44.03
CA LYS A 164 -5.09 12.53 -45.28
C LYS A 164 -5.26 11.23 -46.04
N LEU A 165 -5.35 10.09 -45.34
CA LEU A 165 -5.63 8.80 -45.96
C LEU A 165 -7.01 8.77 -46.61
N ALA A 166 -8.02 9.36 -45.97
CA ALA A 166 -9.37 9.45 -46.53
C ALA A 166 -9.40 10.22 -47.87
N VAL A 167 -8.66 11.34 -47.96
CA VAL A 167 -8.50 12.08 -49.23
C VAL A 167 -7.87 11.21 -50.32
N ILE A 168 -6.83 10.42 -49.98
CA ILE A 168 -6.18 9.52 -50.92
C ILE A 168 -7.16 8.46 -51.44
N ILE A 169 -7.87 7.79 -50.54
CA ILE A 169 -8.83 6.73 -50.91
C ILE A 169 -9.97 7.29 -51.77
N GLN A 170 -10.55 8.43 -51.39
CA GLN A 170 -11.61 9.07 -52.17
C GLN A 170 -11.11 9.50 -53.55
N SER A 171 -9.85 9.96 -53.64
CA SER A 171 -9.26 10.33 -54.93
C SER A 171 -9.04 9.11 -55.83
N GLU A 172 -8.52 8.00 -55.28
CA GLU A 172 -8.39 6.73 -55.99
C GLU A 172 -9.75 6.25 -56.53
N GLU A 173 -10.82 6.39 -55.73
CA GLU A 173 -12.18 6.05 -56.14
C GLU A 173 -12.68 6.93 -57.29
N ILE A 174 -12.50 8.25 -57.22
CA ILE A 174 -12.88 9.18 -58.30
C ILE A 174 -12.12 8.85 -59.60
N ILE A 175 -10.80 8.67 -59.49
CA ILE A 175 -9.92 8.30 -60.61
C ILE A 175 -10.42 7.03 -61.30
N HIS A 176 -10.79 6.02 -60.51
CA HIS A 176 -11.29 4.75 -61.00
C HIS A 176 -12.68 4.90 -61.65
N GLN A 177 -13.63 5.53 -60.96
CA GLN A 177 -15.01 5.71 -61.44
C GLN A 177 -15.08 6.55 -62.73
N ARG A 178 -14.22 7.56 -62.85
CA ARG A 178 -14.16 8.45 -64.03
C ARG A 178 -13.27 7.89 -65.15
N GLY A 179 -12.62 6.75 -64.96
CA GLY A 179 -11.77 6.12 -65.98
C GLY A 179 -10.58 6.98 -66.40
N PHE A 180 -9.97 7.73 -65.48
CA PHE A 180 -8.91 8.69 -65.80
C PHE A 180 -7.70 8.07 -66.51
N GLN A 181 -7.39 6.80 -66.24
CA GLN A 181 -6.32 6.08 -66.91
C GLN A 181 -6.56 5.91 -68.42
N SER A 182 -7.83 5.80 -68.83
CA SER A 182 -8.21 5.72 -70.24
C SER A 182 -8.16 7.08 -70.94
N ILE A 183 -8.39 8.17 -70.19
CA ILE A 183 -8.46 9.53 -70.73
C ILE A 183 -7.07 10.18 -70.80
N PHE A 184 -6.25 9.99 -69.76
CA PHE A 184 -4.99 10.71 -69.56
C PHE A 184 -3.75 9.80 -69.61
N GLY A 185 -3.94 8.50 -69.88
CA GLY A 185 -2.87 7.50 -69.91
C GLY A 185 -2.69 6.76 -68.58
N THR A 186 -1.95 5.66 -68.60
CA THR A 186 -1.88 4.68 -67.50
C THR A 186 -0.80 4.96 -66.47
N THR A 187 0.07 5.95 -66.69
CA THR A 187 1.28 6.18 -65.88
C THR A 187 1.20 7.44 -65.03
N THR A 188 0.64 8.52 -65.57
CA THR A 188 0.61 9.85 -64.94
C THR A 188 -0.81 10.27 -64.55
N LEU A 189 -0.93 10.87 -63.37
CA LEU A 189 -2.14 11.55 -62.93
C LEU A 189 -2.34 12.85 -63.73
N PRO A 190 -3.61 13.23 -64.00
CA PRO A 190 -3.91 14.47 -64.68
C PRO A 190 -3.45 15.68 -63.86
N THR A 191 -2.90 16.68 -64.54
CA THR A 191 -2.52 17.96 -63.93
C THR A 191 -3.76 18.79 -63.58
N ALA A 192 -3.61 19.75 -62.67
CA ALA A 192 -4.68 20.68 -62.30
C ALA A 192 -5.31 21.39 -63.52
N GLU A 193 -4.52 21.65 -64.56
CA GLU A 193 -4.99 22.30 -65.78
C GLU A 193 -5.81 21.34 -66.65
N GLN A 194 -5.38 20.09 -66.80
CA GLN A 194 -6.15 19.05 -67.51
C GLN A 194 -7.48 18.72 -66.81
N LEU A 195 -7.55 18.87 -65.49
CA LEU A 195 -8.78 18.67 -64.72
C LEU A 195 -9.82 19.79 -64.91
N LYS A 196 -9.44 20.94 -65.48
CA LYS A 196 -10.39 22.03 -65.77
C LYS A 196 -11.41 21.62 -66.83
N ASP A 197 -10.97 20.82 -67.79
CA ASP A 197 -11.75 20.38 -68.95
C ASP A 197 -12.58 19.10 -68.66
N VAL A 198 -12.49 18.56 -67.44
CA VAL A 198 -13.29 17.42 -66.98
C VAL A 198 -14.49 17.91 -66.17
N GLU A 199 -15.68 17.41 -66.50
CA GLU A 199 -16.91 17.71 -65.77
C GLU A 199 -16.96 16.95 -64.43
N LEU A 200 -16.50 17.63 -63.39
CA LEU A 200 -16.42 17.16 -62.00
C LEU A 200 -17.38 17.96 -61.12
N SER A 201 -17.99 17.29 -60.16
CA SER A 201 -18.71 17.96 -59.07
C SER A 201 -17.74 18.82 -58.22
N SER A 202 -18.30 19.79 -57.50
CA SER A 202 -17.55 20.66 -56.60
C SER A 202 -16.76 19.85 -55.54
N SER A 203 -17.35 18.76 -55.05
CA SER A 203 -16.74 17.85 -54.07
C SER A 203 -15.56 17.08 -54.67
N GLU A 204 -15.74 16.47 -55.84
CA GLU A 204 -14.66 15.73 -56.51
C GLU A 204 -13.47 16.64 -56.81
N ARG A 205 -13.74 17.86 -57.31
CA ARG A 205 -12.69 18.83 -57.62
C ARG A 205 -11.95 19.28 -56.35
N PHE A 206 -12.65 19.43 -55.22
CA PHE A 206 -12.01 19.72 -53.93
C PHE A 206 -11.10 18.57 -53.47
N ILE A 207 -11.60 17.32 -53.51
CA ILE A 207 -10.85 16.13 -53.08
C ILE A 207 -9.57 15.94 -53.92
N LEU A 208 -9.67 16.05 -55.25
CA LEU A 208 -8.52 15.90 -56.14
C LEU A 208 -7.48 17.02 -55.96
N ASN A 209 -7.91 18.25 -55.66
CA ASN A 209 -6.99 19.34 -55.34
C ASN A 209 -6.27 19.10 -54.00
N GLU A 210 -6.96 18.59 -52.99
CA GLU A 210 -6.34 18.23 -51.71
C GLU A 210 -5.36 17.06 -51.87
N LEU A 211 -5.65 16.08 -52.74
CA LEU A 211 -4.73 14.97 -53.02
C LEU A 211 -3.33 15.46 -53.40
N GLN A 212 -3.26 16.45 -54.28
CA GLN A 212 -1.99 16.99 -54.74
C GLN A 212 -1.19 17.60 -53.58
N ARG A 213 -1.87 18.27 -52.63
CA ARG A 213 -1.23 18.77 -51.39
C ARG A 213 -0.75 17.64 -50.50
N VAL A 214 -1.55 16.57 -50.35
CA VAL A 214 -1.17 15.40 -49.54
C VAL A 214 0.07 14.72 -50.09
N ILE A 215 0.12 14.43 -51.40
CA ILE A 215 1.27 13.74 -51.99
C ILE A 215 2.53 14.62 -51.91
N SER A 216 2.39 15.93 -52.15
CA SER A 216 3.50 16.89 -51.98
C SER A 216 4.10 16.84 -50.59
N ALA A 217 3.27 16.77 -49.55
CA ALA A 217 3.69 16.72 -48.15
C ALA A 217 4.35 15.39 -47.75
N VAL A 218 4.13 14.31 -48.51
CA VAL A 218 4.65 12.96 -48.21
C VAL A 218 5.91 12.64 -49.02
N VAL A 219 5.95 12.98 -50.31
CA VAL A 219 7.00 12.53 -51.25
C VAL A 219 8.12 13.58 -51.45
N ASN A 220 7.94 14.82 -50.97
CA ASN A 220 8.95 15.90 -50.95
C ASN A 220 9.65 16.21 -52.30
N THR A 221 9.15 15.69 -53.43
CA THR A 221 9.71 15.92 -54.76
C THR A 221 8.58 16.01 -55.79
N LEU A 222 8.49 17.17 -56.46
CA LEU A 222 7.60 17.38 -57.60
C LEU A 222 8.39 18.08 -58.71
N THR A 223 9.23 17.32 -59.41
CA THR A 223 9.92 17.81 -60.61
C THR A 223 9.27 17.34 -61.91
N GLU A 224 8.52 16.23 -61.87
CA GLU A 224 7.73 15.71 -62.99
C GLU A 224 6.36 15.25 -62.45
N GLY A 225 5.30 15.37 -63.26
CA GLY A 225 3.91 15.15 -62.83
C GLY A 225 3.69 13.88 -62.02
N LEU A 226 2.74 13.93 -61.08
CA LEU A 226 2.41 12.84 -60.16
C LEU A 226 2.05 11.56 -60.91
N SER A 227 2.61 10.41 -60.52
CA SER A 227 2.27 9.11 -61.12
C SER A 227 1.25 8.32 -60.29
N TYR A 228 0.54 7.39 -60.94
CA TYR A 228 -0.34 6.46 -60.22
C TYR A 228 0.45 5.56 -59.24
N ALA A 229 1.71 5.26 -59.54
CA ALA A 229 2.59 4.54 -58.62
C ALA A 229 2.87 5.35 -57.35
N GLN A 230 3.19 6.64 -57.50
CA GLN A 230 3.40 7.55 -56.36
C GLN A 230 2.15 7.72 -55.50
N LEU A 231 0.95 7.67 -56.09
CA LEU A 231 -0.31 7.66 -55.35
C LEU A 231 -0.42 6.43 -54.42
N VAL A 232 -0.13 5.24 -54.95
CA VAL A 232 -0.13 3.99 -54.19
C VAL A 232 0.97 3.97 -53.12
N ASP A 233 2.17 4.47 -53.44
CA ASP A 233 3.27 4.59 -52.48
C ASP A 233 2.93 5.57 -51.35
N THR A 234 2.29 6.69 -51.68
CA THR A 234 1.79 7.67 -50.70
C THR A 234 0.77 7.02 -49.78
N ARG A 235 -0.23 6.31 -50.34
CA ARG A 235 -1.23 5.58 -49.55
C ARG A 235 -0.58 4.59 -48.58
N THR A 236 0.37 3.82 -49.08
CA THR A 236 1.09 2.81 -48.29
C THR A 236 1.88 3.45 -47.16
N THR A 237 2.60 4.54 -47.45
CA THR A 237 3.39 5.31 -46.47
C THR A 237 2.50 5.91 -45.38
N VAL A 238 1.39 6.55 -45.76
CA VAL A 238 0.43 7.13 -44.81
C VAL A 238 -0.22 6.03 -43.95
N SER A 239 -0.63 4.92 -44.56
CA SER A 239 -1.21 3.77 -43.84
C SER A 239 -0.23 3.18 -42.83
N GLN A 240 1.03 3.01 -43.21
CA GLN A 240 2.09 2.53 -42.31
C GLN A 240 2.30 3.50 -41.14
N ARG A 241 2.33 4.81 -41.40
CA ARG A 241 2.45 5.83 -40.35
C ARG A 241 1.30 5.80 -39.35
N ILE A 242 0.05 5.64 -39.82
CA ILE A 242 -1.13 5.50 -38.95
C ILE A 242 -1.02 4.24 -38.09
N TYR A 243 -0.54 3.13 -38.68
CA TYR A 243 -0.31 1.88 -37.95
C TYR A 243 0.74 2.05 -36.85
N ASP A 244 1.87 2.69 -37.16
CA ASP A 244 2.94 2.94 -36.20
C ASP A 244 2.49 3.87 -35.06
N LEU A 245 1.77 4.95 -35.38
CA LEU A 245 1.15 5.82 -34.37
C LEU A 245 0.15 5.05 -33.49
N SER A 246 -0.68 4.20 -34.09
CA SER A 246 -1.64 3.36 -33.35
C SER A 246 -0.93 2.41 -32.37
N LYS A 247 0.23 1.87 -32.76
CA LYS A 247 1.06 1.03 -31.89
C LYS A 247 1.65 1.83 -30.73
N ILE A 248 2.21 3.02 -31.01
CA ILE A 248 2.76 3.92 -29.98
C ILE A 248 1.69 4.30 -28.97
N ILE A 249 0.52 4.77 -29.42
CA ILE A 249 -0.60 5.16 -28.55
C ILE A 249 -1.05 3.99 -27.68
N ARG A 250 -1.16 2.78 -28.24
CA ARG A 250 -1.56 1.58 -27.49
C ARG A 250 -0.55 1.26 -26.37
N ASN A 251 0.74 1.32 -26.67
CA ASN A 251 1.79 1.06 -25.68
C ASN A 251 1.77 2.12 -24.57
N LEU A 252 1.72 3.40 -24.92
CA LEU A 252 1.65 4.49 -23.93
C LEU A 252 0.40 4.38 -23.05
N LYS A 253 -0.76 4.02 -23.61
CA LYS A 253 -1.98 3.78 -22.82
C LYS A 253 -1.84 2.60 -21.87
N LYS A 254 -1.16 1.53 -22.30
CA LYS A 254 -0.88 0.37 -21.44
C LYS A 254 0.04 0.77 -20.29
N ASP A 255 1.11 1.51 -20.57
CA ASP A 255 2.06 1.98 -19.57
C ASP A 255 1.38 2.96 -18.59
N LEU A 256 0.56 3.88 -19.09
CA LEU A 256 -0.25 4.78 -18.28
C LEU A 256 -1.16 4.02 -17.32
N LYS A 257 -1.88 3.00 -17.82
CA LYS A 257 -2.75 2.17 -16.99
C LYS A 257 -1.95 1.45 -15.90
N HIS A 258 -0.81 0.88 -16.25
CA HIS A 258 0.07 0.23 -15.28
C HIS A 258 0.54 1.20 -14.18
N MET A 259 0.95 2.42 -14.54
CA MET A 259 1.36 3.44 -13.56
C MET A 259 0.20 3.89 -12.66
N GLN A 260 -1.02 4.01 -13.21
CA GLN A 260 -2.22 4.32 -12.43
C GLN A 260 -2.58 3.21 -11.44
N ASP A 261 -2.45 1.95 -11.86
CA ASP A 261 -2.67 0.81 -10.97
C ASP A 261 -1.63 0.80 -9.83
N GLN A 262 -0.36 1.07 -10.13
CA GLN A 262 0.69 1.25 -9.11
C GLN A 262 0.41 2.43 -8.16
N MET A 263 -0.12 3.54 -8.68
CA MET A 263 -0.52 4.69 -7.86
C MET A 263 -1.62 4.32 -6.87
N GLN A 264 -2.59 3.53 -7.30
CA GLN A 264 -3.66 3.04 -6.43
C GLN A 264 -3.10 2.15 -5.32
N GLU A 265 -2.16 1.26 -5.63
CA GLU A 265 -1.50 0.40 -4.62
C GLU A 265 -0.72 1.22 -3.59
N VAL A 266 0.00 2.27 -4.02
CA VAL A 266 0.68 3.19 -3.11
C VAL A 266 -0.32 3.93 -2.21
N SER A 267 -1.46 4.38 -2.77
CA SER A 267 -2.52 5.03 -2.00
C SER A 267 -3.14 4.09 -0.97
N ASN A 268 -3.45 2.85 -1.35
CA ASN A 268 -3.96 1.82 -0.45
C ASN A 268 -2.99 1.57 0.72
N ALA A 269 -1.69 1.52 0.45
CA ALA A 269 -0.68 1.36 1.49
C ALA A 269 -0.56 2.58 2.42
N GLN A 270 -0.74 3.80 1.89
CA GLN A 270 -0.77 5.00 2.73
C GLN A 270 -1.94 5.00 3.71
N VAL A 271 -3.10 4.47 3.32
CA VAL A 271 -4.28 4.31 4.20
C VAL A 271 -3.99 3.36 5.37
N LEU A 272 -3.04 2.43 5.24
CA LEU A 272 -2.64 1.54 6.34
C LEU A 272 -1.68 2.20 7.35
N LEU A 273 -1.00 3.29 6.99
CA LEU A 273 -0.03 3.94 7.89
C LEU A 273 -0.64 4.36 9.24
N PRO A 274 -1.83 4.99 9.29
CA PRO A 274 -2.52 5.28 10.55
C PRO A 274 -2.80 4.02 11.37
N GLU A 275 -3.22 2.93 10.75
CA GLU A 275 -3.55 1.68 11.44
C GLU A 275 -2.32 1.01 12.05
N LEU A 276 -1.22 0.99 11.30
CA LEU A 276 0.07 0.49 11.79
C LEU A 276 0.57 1.31 12.98
N ARG A 277 0.43 2.64 12.91
CA ARG A 277 0.79 3.54 14.01
C ARG A 277 -0.12 3.35 15.23
N GLU A 278 -1.42 3.23 15.01
CA GLU A 278 -2.41 3.00 16.05
C GLU A 278 -2.11 1.71 16.82
N PHE A 279 -1.76 0.62 16.12
CA PHE A 279 -1.35 -0.63 16.76
C PHE A 279 -0.15 -0.40 17.68
N ASN A 280 0.92 0.24 17.20
CA ASN A 280 2.13 0.51 18.00
C ASN A 280 1.81 1.37 19.23
N ASN A 281 0.96 2.39 19.07
CA ASN A 281 0.54 3.26 20.16
C ASN A 281 -0.27 2.50 21.22
N ARG A 282 -1.17 1.60 20.81
CA ARG A 282 -1.94 0.75 21.73
C ARG A 282 -1.03 -0.17 22.54
N ILE A 283 -0.08 -0.83 21.88
CA ILE A 283 0.91 -1.68 22.56
C ILE A 283 1.72 -0.87 23.57
N SER A 284 2.26 0.27 23.15
CA SER A 284 3.04 1.15 24.02
C SER A 284 2.23 1.63 25.23
N THR A 285 0.95 1.96 25.04
CA THR A 285 0.03 2.40 26.11
C THR A 285 -0.21 1.28 27.14
N VAL A 286 -0.46 0.06 26.67
CA VAL A 286 -0.63 -1.12 27.55
C VAL A 286 0.64 -1.40 28.36
N LEU A 287 1.80 -1.43 27.69
CA LEU A 287 3.07 -1.75 28.35
C LEU A 287 3.49 -0.68 29.36
N LEU A 288 3.26 0.61 29.06
CA LEU A 288 3.48 1.71 29.99
C LEU A 288 2.57 1.58 31.21
N HIS A 289 1.29 1.26 31.00
CA HIS A 289 0.35 1.04 32.09
C HIS A 289 0.79 -0.13 32.98
N TRP A 290 1.20 -1.26 32.41
CA TRP A 290 1.71 -2.40 33.18
C TRP A 290 2.94 -2.02 34.00
N LEU A 291 3.87 -1.24 33.42
CA LEU A 291 5.06 -0.77 34.13
C LEU A 291 4.69 0.12 35.33
N GLN A 292 3.72 1.02 35.15
CA GLN A 292 3.18 1.86 36.22
C GLN A 292 2.40 1.06 37.27
N SER A 293 1.73 -0.02 36.88
CA SER A 293 1.05 -0.93 37.80
C SER A 293 2.05 -1.66 38.70
N VAL A 294 3.12 -2.24 38.12
CA VAL A 294 4.08 -3.02 38.91
C VAL A 294 4.98 -2.17 39.80
N SER A 295 5.21 -0.88 39.48
CA SER A 295 5.96 0.02 40.37
C SER A 295 5.23 0.29 41.69
N GLN A 296 3.91 0.09 41.75
CA GLN A 296 3.13 0.19 43.00
C GLN A 296 3.52 -0.90 44.01
N TYR A 297 4.19 -1.97 43.56
CA TYR A 297 4.72 -3.01 44.44
C TYR A 297 6.07 -2.68 45.07
N GLU A 298 6.80 -1.67 44.60
CA GLU A 298 8.15 -1.32 45.11
C GLU A 298 8.23 -1.13 46.64
N PRO A 299 7.27 -0.48 47.32
CA PRO A 299 7.30 -0.35 48.78
C PRO A 299 7.24 -1.70 49.51
N TYR A 300 6.52 -2.67 48.94
CA TYR A 300 6.35 -4.00 49.51
C TYR A 300 7.56 -4.91 49.21
N LEU A 301 8.18 -4.75 48.04
CA LEU A 301 9.38 -5.49 47.65
C LEU A 301 10.64 -5.00 48.39
N SER A 302 10.71 -3.71 48.73
CA SER A 302 11.84 -3.11 49.45
C SER A 302 11.80 -3.31 50.96
N GLN A 303 10.62 -3.60 51.53
CA GLN A 303 10.43 -3.79 52.96
C GLN A 303 10.01 -5.24 53.26
N ASN A 304 10.85 -5.95 54.03
CA ASN A 304 10.56 -7.31 54.50
C ASN A 304 9.51 -7.37 55.64
N VAL A 305 8.61 -6.40 55.70
CA VAL A 305 7.56 -6.26 56.72
C VAL A 305 6.21 -6.09 56.03
N PRO A 306 5.13 -6.74 56.50
CA PRO A 306 3.80 -6.57 55.94
C PRO A 306 3.36 -5.10 55.99
N LEU A 307 2.95 -4.56 54.84
CA LEU A 307 2.35 -3.23 54.72
C LEU A 307 0.86 -3.36 54.36
N PRO A 308 -0.02 -2.48 54.88
CA PRO A 308 -1.44 -2.50 54.54
C PRO A 308 -1.68 -2.10 53.08
N GLY A 309 -2.72 -2.66 52.45
CA GLY A 309 -3.17 -2.30 51.10
C GLY A 309 -2.65 -3.18 49.96
N LEU A 310 -1.76 -4.14 50.25
CA LEU A 310 -1.23 -5.08 49.24
C LEU A 310 -2.34 -5.93 48.60
N ASP A 311 -3.30 -6.36 49.41
CA ASP A 311 -4.49 -7.12 49.03
C ASP A 311 -5.35 -6.35 48.01
N SER A 312 -5.56 -5.06 48.26
CA SER A 312 -6.34 -4.18 47.38
C SER A 312 -5.64 -3.98 46.03
N LEU A 313 -4.31 -3.84 46.03
CA LEU A 313 -3.51 -3.75 44.80
C LEU A 313 -3.55 -5.05 43.98
N ILE A 314 -3.36 -6.21 44.64
CA ILE A 314 -3.47 -7.52 43.99
C ILE A 314 -4.86 -7.70 43.37
N LEU A 315 -5.93 -7.35 44.10
CA LEU A 315 -7.30 -7.48 43.60
C LEU A 315 -7.56 -6.57 42.39
N ALA A 316 -7.07 -5.32 42.42
CA ALA A 316 -7.19 -4.39 41.30
C ALA A 316 -6.48 -4.92 40.05
N HIS A 317 -5.23 -5.38 40.18
CA HIS A 317 -4.48 -5.95 39.06
C HIS A 317 -5.11 -7.25 38.55
N ARG A 318 -5.63 -8.12 39.42
CA ARG A 318 -6.35 -9.33 39.02
C ARG A 318 -7.57 -8.99 38.16
N ARG A 319 -8.38 -8.00 38.57
CA ARG A 319 -9.53 -7.53 37.79
C ARG A 319 -9.10 -6.99 36.43
N TYR A 320 -8.10 -6.11 36.41
CA TYR A 320 -7.57 -5.55 35.18
C TYR A 320 -7.09 -6.66 34.21
N PHE A 321 -6.23 -7.57 34.67
CA PHE A 321 -5.70 -8.63 33.81
C PHE A 321 -6.80 -9.60 33.36
N SER A 322 -7.80 -9.88 34.21
CA SER A 322 -8.98 -10.68 33.83
C SER A 322 -9.75 -10.05 32.66
N VAL A 323 -9.99 -8.73 32.71
CA VAL A 323 -10.64 -7.98 31.63
C VAL A 323 -9.74 -7.92 30.39
N PHE A 324 -8.44 -7.65 30.58
CA PHE A 324 -7.48 -7.56 29.49
C PHE A 324 -7.41 -8.85 28.67
N ILE A 325 -7.33 -10.02 29.31
CA ILE A 325 -7.27 -11.31 28.61
C ILE A 325 -8.65 -11.84 28.18
N GLY A 326 -9.74 -11.25 28.67
CA GLY A 326 -11.12 -11.65 28.35
C GLY A 326 -11.65 -12.85 29.14
N MET A 327 -11.20 -13.03 30.38
CA MET A 327 -11.71 -14.04 31.33
C MET A 327 -12.79 -13.49 32.29
N ALA A 328 -13.09 -12.19 32.19
CA ALA A 328 -14.06 -11.48 33.04
C ALA A 328 -15.53 -11.69 32.60
#